data_AF-A0A4Y3LZN4-F1
#
_entry.id   AF-A0A4Y3LZN4-F1
#
_cell.length_a   1.000
_cell.length_b   1.000
_cell.length_c   1.000
_cell.angle_alpha   90.00
_cell.angle_beta   90.00
_cell.angle_gamma   90.00
#
_symmetry.space_group_name_H-M   'P 1'
#
loop_
_entity.id
_entity.type
_entity.pdbx_description
1 polymer ?
#
loop_
_entity_poly.entity_id
_entity_poly.type
_entity_poly.pdbx_seq_one_letter_code
_entity_poly.pdbx_strand_id
1 'polypeptide(L)'
;MDNAATALEQGAARVDILIRRKDIPRVNKFTGIGSQGVVQGFVNLPDEWKWRFLGGTLSAQTPPPRPSVLRVSQYPNAFFHLDCQIEEIAVEGEGLELTTSRGVLKTDFIIAATGFNVDLSKRPELQVFSDRIRFWKDRFVPAPDNCRNGVINSELANSPDLGSAFEFQPKVDVICPDLRNIHCFCFPATRVPRKGQWRHSGHQ
;
A
#
# COMPACT_ATOMS: atom_id res chain seq x y z
N MET A 1 -7.16 -11.00 -9.83
CA MET A 1 -7.36 -11.46 -11.23
C MET A 1 -6.83 -12.87 -11.40
N ASP A 2 -5.58 -13.17 -11.06
CA ASP A 2 -5.03 -14.51 -11.31
C ASP A 2 -5.74 -15.62 -10.53
N ASN A 3 -6.17 -15.36 -9.30
CA ASN A 3 -7.02 -16.30 -8.54
C ASN A 3 -8.36 -16.57 -9.24
N ALA A 4 -8.99 -15.52 -9.79
CA ALA A 4 -10.24 -15.66 -10.54
C ALA A 4 -10.04 -16.45 -11.83
N ALA A 5 -8.96 -16.17 -12.57
CA ALA A 5 -8.61 -16.93 -13.78
C ALA A 5 -8.38 -18.41 -13.46
N THR A 6 -7.61 -18.69 -12.41
CA THR A 6 -7.32 -20.06 -11.99
C THR A 6 -8.59 -20.80 -11.57
N ALA A 7 -9.48 -20.16 -10.81
CA ALA A 7 -10.76 -20.77 -10.42
C ALA A 7 -11.62 -21.12 -11.65
N LEU A 8 -11.72 -20.22 -12.63
CA LEU A 8 -12.45 -20.45 -13.88
C LEU A 8 -11.84 -21.60 -14.68
N GLU A 9 -10.52 -21.65 -14.79
CA GLU A 9 -9.79 -22.71 -15.50
C GLU A 9 -9.91 -24.09 -14.82
N GLN A 10 -10.10 -24.10 -13.51
CA GLN A 10 -10.35 -25.32 -12.72
C GLN A 10 -11.85 -25.69 -12.67
N GLY A 11 -12.69 -25.03 -13.46
CA GLY A 11 -14.10 -25.40 -13.63
C GLY A 11 -15.06 -24.80 -12.61
N ALA A 12 -14.70 -23.68 -11.95
CA ALA A 12 -15.67 -22.95 -11.13
C ALA A 12 -16.91 -22.61 -11.95
N ALA A 13 -18.09 -22.95 -11.44
CA ALA A 13 -19.36 -22.72 -12.13
C ALA A 13 -19.61 -21.23 -12.42
N ARG A 14 -19.21 -20.36 -11.50
CA ARG A 14 -19.33 -18.90 -11.59
C ARG A 14 -18.27 -18.22 -10.74
N VAL A 15 -17.75 -17.08 -11.20
CA VAL A 15 -16.84 -16.24 -10.42
C VAL A 15 -17.32 -14.79 -10.44
N ASP A 16 -17.66 -14.27 -9.26
CA ASP A 16 -18.05 -12.88 -9.03
C ASP A 16 -16.88 -12.08 -8.47
N ILE A 17 -16.44 -11.07 -9.22
CA ILE A 17 -15.28 -10.23 -8.89
C ILE A 17 -15.82 -8.90 -8.37
N LEU A 18 -15.82 -8.76 -7.04
CA LEU A 18 -16.32 -7.56 -6.37
C LEU A 18 -15.23 -6.49 -6.27
N ILE A 19 -15.53 -5.29 -6.79
CA ILE A 19 -14.61 -4.16 -6.82
C ILE A 19 -15.33 -2.94 -6.27
N ARG A 20 -14.81 -2.40 -5.16
CA ARG A 20 -15.40 -1.23 -4.47
C ARG A 20 -15.38 0.07 -5.27
N ARG A 21 -14.56 0.15 -6.32
CA ARG A 21 -14.43 1.34 -7.16
C ARG A 21 -15.42 1.27 -8.34
N LYS A 22 -15.83 2.46 -8.79
CA LYS A 22 -16.69 2.65 -9.96
C LYS A 22 -16.06 2.23 -11.29
N ASP A 23 -14.73 2.22 -11.37
CA ASP A 23 -14.00 1.78 -12.57
C ASP A 23 -12.68 1.09 -12.20
N ILE A 24 -12.22 0.23 -13.10
CA ILE A 24 -10.91 -0.43 -13.00
C ILE A 24 -9.85 0.57 -13.49
N PRO A 25 -8.85 0.93 -12.66
CA PRO A 25 -7.79 1.83 -13.08
C PRO A 25 -7.03 1.24 -14.29
N ARG A 26 -6.66 2.09 -15.25
CA ARG A 26 -5.95 1.70 -16.48
C ARG A 26 -4.53 2.26 -16.56
N VAL A 27 -4.27 3.33 -15.82
CA VAL A 27 -2.99 4.04 -15.80
C VAL A 27 -2.31 3.79 -14.46
N ASN A 28 -1.15 3.14 -14.49
CA ASN A 28 -0.29 3.04 -13.32
C ASN A 28 0.48 4.36 -13.16
N LYS A 29 0.06 5.20 -12.21
CA LYS A 29 0.75 6.48 -11.93
C LYS A 29 2.12 6.31 -11.26
N PHE A 30 2.44 5.10 -10.79
CA PHE A 30 3.69 4.81 -10.11
C PHE A 30 4.79 4.27 -11.05
N THR A 31 4.47 3.94 -12.32
CA THR A 31 5.45 3.38 -13.27
C THR A 31 6.71 4.23 -13.44
N GLY A 32 6.58 5.56 -13.34
CA GLY A 32 7.71 6.48 -13.48
C GLY A 32 8.73 6.45 -12.32
N ILE A 33 8.45 5.77 -11.21
CA ILE A 33 9.33 5.77 -10.02
C ILE A 33 10.71 5.13 -10.27
N GLY A 34 10.78 4.23 -11.25
CA GLY A 34 12.02 3.59 -11.68
C GLY A 34 12.95 4.49 -12.50
N SER A 35 12.48 5.67 -12.93
CA SER A 35 13.32 6.60 -13.69
C SER A 35 14.46 7.14 -12.82
N GLN A 36 15.64 7.33 -13.41
CA GLN A 36 16.81 7.86 -12.70
C GLN A 36 16.54 9.24 -12.11
N GLY A 37 15.75 10.07 -12.80
CA GLY A 37 15.33 11.38 -12.28
C GLY A 37 14.57 11.27 -10.95
N VAL A 38 13.66 10.30 -10.80
CA VAL A 38 12.95 10.08 -9.54
C VAL A 38 13.86 9.38 -8.52
N VAL A 39 14.66 8.40 -8.92
CA VAL A 39 15.59 7.69 -8.02
C VAL A 39 16.55 8.66 -7.33
N GLN A 40 17.17 9.54 -8.11
CA GLN A 40 18.17 10.48 -7.61
C GLN A 40 17.52 11.74 -7.02
N GLY A 41 16.44 12.24 -7.63
CA GLY A 41 15.79 13.48 -7.24
C GLY A 41 14.89 13.36 -6.01
N PHE A 42 14.21 12.23 -5.83
CA PHE A 42 13.21 12.06 -4.76
C PHE A 42 13.83 12.23 -3.36
N VAL A 43 15.08 11.78 -3.18
CA VAL A 43 15.81 11.89 -1.92
C VAL A 43 15.92 13.34 -1.43
N ASN A 44 16.09 14.28 -2.37
CA ASN A 44 16.29 15.70 -2.08
C ASN A 44 14.99 16.50 -2.04
N LEU A 45 13.84 15.88 -2.32
CA LEU A 45 12.56 16.56 -2.16
C LEU A 45 12.31 16.90 -0.70
N PRO A 46 11.74 18.09 -0.41
CA PRO A 46 11.18 18.38 0.90
C PRO A 46 10.11 17.34 1.30
N ASP A 47 9.92 17.15 2.61
CA ASP A 47 9.03 16.10 3.13
C ASP A 47 7.58 16.31 2.68
N GLU A 48 7.13 17.57 2.51
CA GLU A 48 5.82 17.90 1.95
C GLU A 48 5.66 17.42 0.50
N TRP A 49 6.69 17.56 -0.33
CA TRP A 49 6.65 17.10 -1.71
C TRP A 49 6.73 15.58 -1.82
N LYS A 50 7.53 14.94 -0.97
CA LYS A 50 7.56 13.48 -0.84
C LYS A 50 6.19 12.95 -0.46
N TRP A 51 5.54 13.59 0.52
CA TRP A 51 4.21 13.23 0.97
C TRP A 51 3.17 13.36 -0.14
N ARG A 52 3.12 14.51 -0.83
CA ARG A 52 2.19 14.74 -1.95
C ARG A 52 2.40 13.73 -3.07
N PHE A 53 3.65 13.47 -3.44
CA PHE A 53 4.00 12.54 -4.51
C PHE A 53 3.58 11.10 -4.18
N LEU A 54 3.99 10.59 -3.01
CA LEU A 54 3.65 9.23 -2.58
C LEU A 54 2.15 9.09 -2.31
N GLY A 55 1.54 10.05 -1.62
CA GLY A 55 0.11 10.06 -1.36
C GLY A 55 -0.73 10.06 -2.64
N GLY A 56 -0.34 10.86 -3.65
CA GLY A 56 -1.00 10.91 -4.94
C GLY A 56 -0.86 9.62 -5.76
N THR A 57 0.33 9.01 -5.75
CA THR A 57 0.60 7.76 -6.48
C THR A 57 -0.07 6.55 -5.84
N LEU A 58 0.06 6.37 -4.51
CA LEU A 58 -0.61 5.30 -3.77
C LEU A 58 -2.14 5.39 -3.88
N SER A 59 -2.69 6.61 -3.86
CA SER A 59 -4.14 6.82 -4.04
C SER A 59 -4.67 6.34 -5.40
N ALA A 60 -3.85 6.42 -6.46
CA ALA A 60 -4.25 5.94 -7.77
C ALA A 60 -4.37 4.41 -7.80
N GLN A 61 -3.58 3.72 -6.97
CA GLN A 61 -3.37 2.27 -6.93
C GLN A 61 -2.85 1.69 -8.27
N THR A 62 -2.17 0.56 -8.16
CA THR A 62 -1.64 -0.15 -9.32
C THR A 62 -2.80 -0.87 -10.04
N PRO A 63 -2.99 -0.64 -11.35
CA PRO A 63 -4.02 -1.34 -12.10
C PRO A 63 -3.70 -2.84 -12.19
N PRO A 64 -4.73 -3.70 -12.25
CA PRO A 64 -4.50 -5.11 -12.55
C PRO A 64 -3.82 -5.23 -13.93
N PRO A 65 -2.89 -6.19 -14.12
CA PRO A 65 -2.25 -6.39 -15.41
C PRO A 65 -3.31 -6.63 -16.50
N ARG A 66 -3.21 -5.89 -17.61
CA ARG A 66 -4.14 -6.01 -18.75
C ARG A 66 -4.30 -7.46 -19.21
N PRO A 67 -3.22 -8.28 -19.36
CA PRO A 67 -3.37 -9.68 -19.74
C PRO A 67 -4.21 -10.49 -18.74
N SER A 68 -4.06 -10.25 -17.43
CA SER A 68 -4.84 -10.93 -16.40
C SER A 68 -6.32 -10.56 -16.45
N VAL A 69 -6.66 -9.29 -16.74
CA VAL A 69 -8.07 -8.88 -16.91
C VAL A 69 -8.68 -9.54 -18.14
N LEU A 70 -7.96 -9.55 -19.27
CA LEU A 70 -8.42 -10.19 -20.51
C LEU A 70 -8.59 -11.70 -20.38
N ARG A 71 -7.67 -12.35 -19.66
CA ARG A 71 -7.71 -13.80 -19.36
C ARG A 71 -8.96 -14.18 -18.57
N VAL A 72 -9.49 -13.28 -17.75
CA VAL A 72 -10.73 -13.52 -16.99
C VAL A 72 -11.96 -13.14 -17.83
N SER A 73 -11.92 -12.02 -18.54
CA SER A 73 -13.10 -11.49 -19.26
C SER A 73 -13.55 -12.32 -20.46
N GLN A 74 -12.74 -13.28 -20.91
CA GLN A 74 -13.11 -14.23 -21.97
C GLN A 74 -14.12 -15.30 -21.51
N TYR A 75 -14.29 -15.48 -20.19
CA TYR A 75 -15.21 -16.48 -19.64
C TYR A 75 -16.64 -15.92 -19.49
N PRO A 76 -17.68 -16.60 -20.00
CA PRO A 76 -19.07 -16.14 -19.90
C PRO A 76 -19.62 -16.18 -18.47
N ASN A 77 -18.99 -16.95 -17.58
CA ASN A 77 -19.35 -17.12 -16.17
C ASN A 77 -18.49 -16.26 -15.22
N ALA A 78 -17.75 -15.28 -15.74
CA ALA A 78 -17.01 -14.29 -14.98
C ALA A 78 -17.77 -12.94 -14.93
N PHE A 79 -18.11 -12.48 -13.73
CA PHE A 79 -18.88 -11.24 -13.53
C PHE A 79 -18.08 -10.20 -12.77
N PHE A 80 -17.94 -9.00 -13.35
CA PHE A 80 -17.26 -7.87 -12.71
C PHE A 80 -18.28 -6.93 -12.08
N HIS A 81 -18.29 -6.87 -10.75
CA HIS A 81 -19.19 -5.99 -10.00
C HIS A 81 -18.41 -4.77 -9.51
N LEU A 82 -18.43 -3.72 -10.33
CA LEU A 82 -17.91 -2.40 -9.97
C LEU A 82 -18.90 -1.68 -9.04
N ASP A 83 -18.37 -0.75 -8.25
CA ASP A 83 -19.10 0.00 -7.22
C ASP A 83 -19.85 -0.92 -6.25
N CYS A 84 -19.24 -2.08 -5.95
CA CYS A 84 -19.84 -3.12 -5.12
C CYS A 84 -18.99 -3.31 -3.86
N GLN A 85 -19.53 -2.89 -2.72
CA GLN A 85 -18.92 -3.06 -1.42
C GLN A 85 -19.62 -4.19 -0.66
N ILE A 86 -18.84 -5.08 -0.06
CA ILE A 86 -19.35 -6.04 0.93
C ILE A 86 -19.58 -5.28 2.24
N GLU A 87 -20.78 -5.40 2.77
CA GLU A 87 -21.22 -4.78 4.03
C GLU A 87 -21.27 -5.82 5.14
N GLU A 88 -21.72 -7.03 4.83
CA GLU A 88 -21.83 -8.14 5.77
C GLU A 88 -21.54 -9.48 5.07
N ILE A 89 -21.04 -10.44 5.85
CA ILE A 89 -20.81 -11.82 5.45
C ILE A 89 -21.42 -12.72 6.51
N ALA A 90 -22.39 -13.54 6.12
CA ALA A 90 -23.01 -14.54 6.98
C ALA A 90 -22.74 -15.95 6.44
N VAL A 91 -22.60 -16.92 7.34
CA VAL A 91 -22.55 -18.34 6.98
C VAL A 91 -23.98 -18.85 6.93
N GLU A 92 -24.39 -19.39 5.78
CA GLU A 92 -25.74 -19.89 5.54
C GLU A 92 -25.65 -21.33 5.03
N GLY A 93 -25.93 -22.28 5.93
CA GLY A 93 -25.77 -23.71 5.66
C GLY A 93 -24.31 -24.08 5.35
N GLU A 94 -24.07 -24.61 4.15
CA GLU A 94 -22.72 -24.97 3.66
C GLU A 94 -22.05 -23.85 2.86
N GLY A 95 -22.73 -22.71 2.67
CA GLY A 95 -22.26 -21.58 1.87
C GLY A 95 -22.19 -20.26 2.64
N LEU A 96 -22.00 -19.19 1.89
CA LEU A 96 -21.85 -17.83 2.38
C LEU A 96 -22.87 -16.92 1.70
N GLU A 97 -23.50 -16.05 2.50
CA GLU A 97 -24.33 -14.96 2.03
C GLU A 97 -23.60 -13.63 2.24
N LEU A 98 -23.43 -12.89 1.14
CA LEU A 98 -22.77 -11.58 1.09
C LEU A 98 -23.83 -10.51 0.91
N THR A 99 -24.02 -9.68 1.93
CA THR A 99 -24.77 -8.43 1.76
C THR A 99 -23.83 -7.42 1.14
N THR A 100 -24.20 -6.93 -0.04
CA THR A 100 -23.44 -5.89 -0.74
C THR A 100 -24.28 -4.64 -0.97
N SER A 101 -23.61 -3.53 -1.24
CA SER A 101 -24.26 -2.26 -1.63
C SER A 101 -25.13 -2.36 -2.89
N ARG A 102 -25.07 -3.49 -3.62
CA ARG A 102 -25.85 -3.76 -4.84
C ARG A 102 -26.84 -4.93 -4.69
N GLY A 103 -27.00 -5.46 -3.48
CA GLY A 103 -27.87 -6.59 -3.16
C GLY A 103 -27.11 -7.79 -2.61
N VAL A 104 -27.84 -8.89 -2.42
CA VAL A 104 -27.31 -10.10 -1.79
C VAL A 104 -26.70 -11.04 -2.84
N LEU A 105 -25.55 -11.61 -2.54
CA LEU A 105 -24.87 -12.63 -3.35
C LEU A 105 -24.61 -13.88 -2.51
N LYS A 106 -24.85 -15.06 -3.08
CA LYS A 106 -24.54 -16.34 -2.44
C LYS A 106 -23.32 -16.97 -3.11
N THR A 107 -22.42 -17.53 -2.32
CA THR A 107 -21.19 -18.17 -2.81
C THR A 107 -20.71 -19.25 -1.86
N ASP A 108 -19.97 -20.23 -2.37
CA ASP A 108 -19.40 -21.30 -1.55
C ASP A 108 -18.05 -20.88 -0.93
N PHE A 109 -17.30 -20.00 -1.60
CA PHE A 109 -15.96 -19.59 -1.18
C PHE A 109 -15.69 -18.11 -1.44
N ILE A 110 -14.87 -17.51 -0.58
CA ILE A 110 -14.38 -16.15 -0.76
C ILE A 110 -12.86 -16.17 -0.87
N ILE A 111 -12.33 -15.52 -1.90
CA ILE A 111 -10.89 -15.26 -2.03
C ILE A 111 -10.63 -13.77 -1.78
N ALA A 112 -10.07 -13.46 -0.61
CA ALA A 112 -9.73 -12.09 -0.24
C ALA A 112 -8.48 -11.60 -1.00
N ALA A 113 -8.67 -10.87 -2.08
CA ALA A 113 -7.61 -10.21 -2.84
C ALA A 113 -7.45 -8.72 -2.46
N THR A 114 -7.47 -8.42 -1.15
CA THR A 114 -7.54 -7.04 -0.60
C THR A 114 -6.16 -6.40 -0.36
N GLY A 115 -5.08 -7.06 -0.77
CA GLY A 115 -3.71 -6.56 -0.66
C GLY A 115 -3.06 -6.88 0.70
N PHE A 116 -2.12 -6.05 1.10
CA PHE A 116 -1.32 -6.23 2.31
C PHE A 116 -1.28 -4.95 3.13
N ASN A 117 -1.04 -5.08 4.43
CA ASN A 117 -0.75 -3.97 5.33
C ASN A 117 0.68 -4.14 5.89
N VAL A 118 1.38 -3.03 6.08
CA VAL A 118 2.69 -3.02 6.72
C VAL A 118 2.50 -2.80 8.22
N ASP A 119 2.68 -3.86 8.98
CA ASP A 119 2.71 -3.81 10.44
C ASP A 119 3.98 -4.50 10.95
N LEU A 120 4.93 -3.69 11.43
CA LEU A 120 6.22 -4.17 11.93
C LEU A 120 6.07 -4.88 13.29
N SER A 121 5.00 -4.62 14.06
CA SER A 121 4.77 -5.29 15.35
C SER A 121 4.41 -6.77 15.18
N LYS A 122 3.83 -7.13 14.03
CA LYS A 122 3.49 -8.51 13.68
C LYS A 122 4.68 -9.32 13.18
N ARG A 123 5.87 -8.73 13.09
CA ARG A 123 7.10 -9.42 12.69
C ARG A 123 7.84 -9.88 13.95
N PRO A 124 7.88 -11.20 14.24
CA PRO A 124 8.52 -11.72 15.46
C PRO A 124 9.95 -11.21 15.65
N GLU A 125 10.68 -11.04 14.55
CA GLU A 125 12.08 -10.59 14.54
C GLU A 125 12.25 -9.12 14.94
N LEU A 126 11.18 -8.32 14.82
CA LEU A 126 11.17 -6.89 15.11
C LEU A 126 10.37 -6.53 16.36
N GLN A 127 9.72 -7.49 17.03
CA GLN A 127 8.86 -7.22 18.19
C GLN A 127 9.57 -6.45 19.32
N VAL A 128 10.85 -6.77 19.58
CA VAL A 128 11.64 -6.08 20.62
C VAL A 128 11.88 -4.59 20.27
N PHE A 129 11.81 -4.25 18.99
CA PHE A 129 12.10 -2.93 18.45
C PHE A 129 10.87 -2.17 17.98
N SER A 130 9.73 -2.84 17.74
CA SER A 130 8.57 -2.27 17.03
C SER A 130 8.06 -0.97 17.64
N ASP A 131 8.05 -0.88 18.97
CA ASP A 131 7.56 0.30 19.68
C ASP A 131 8.56 1.47 19.65
N ARG A 132 9.83 1.18 19.35
CA ARG A 132 10.94 2.12 19.28
C ARG A 132 11.18 2.67 17.87
N ILE A 133 10.74 1.94 16.84
CA ILE A 133 10.89 2.35 15.43
C ILE A 133 10.06 3.60 15.17
N ARG A 134 10.68 4.60 14.54
CA ARG A 134 10.05 5.83 14.08
C ARG A 134 9.29 5.60 12.78
N PHE A 135 8.07 6.09 12.73
CA PHE A 135 7.24 6.16 11.53
C PHE A 135 7.14 7.59 11.02
N TRP A 136 6.69 7.77 9.77
CA TRP A 136 6.45 9.09 9.18
C TRP A 136 5.55 9.98 10.06
N LYS A 137 4.47 9.40 10.62
CA LYS A 137 3.55 10.12 11.52
C LYS A 137 4.21 10.67 12.79
N ASP A 138 5.34 10.09 13.21
CA ASP A 138 6.03 10.49 14.44
C ASP A 138 6.92 11.74 14.22
N ARG A 139 7.18 12.11 12.96
CA ARG A 139 8.09 13.21 12.60
C ARG A 139 7.44 14.28 11.73
N PHE A 140 6.51 13.90 10.86
CA PHE A 140 5.92 14.79 9.87
C PHE A 140 4.39 14.77 9.97
N VAL A 141 3.81 15.94 10.23
CA VAL A 141 2.37 16.17 10.19
C VAL A 141 2.06 16.94 8.90
N PRO A 142 1.41 16.31 7.89
CA PRO A 142 1.11 16.99 6.65
C PRO A 142 0.05 18.07 6.87
N ALA A 143 0.26 19.26 6.29
CA ALA A 143 -0.80 20.26 6.21
C ALA A 143 -1.97 19.75 5.33
N PRO A 144 -3.22 20.23 5.54
CA PRO A 144 -4.40 19.71 4.85
C PRO A 144 -4.32 19.78 3.31
N ASP A 145 -3.62 20.78 2.78
CA ASP A 145 -3.34 20.99 1.35
C ASP A 145 -2.41 19.94 0.75
N ASN A 146 -1.53 19.35 1.56
CA ASN A 146 -0.67 18.23 1.19
C ASN A 146 -1.42 16.88 1.18
N CYS A 147 -2.62 16.85 1.76
CA CYS A 147 -3.45 15.65 1.86
C CYS A 147 -4.51 15.63 0.75
N ARG A 148 -4.68 14.48 0.11
CA ARG A 148 -5.73 14.32 -0.90
C ARG A 148 -7.10 14.39 -0.21
N ASN A 149 -7.93 15.35 -0.63
CA ASN A 149 -9.23 15.64 0.00
C ASN A 149 -9.12 15.94 1.52
N GLY A 150 -7.96 16.43 2.00
CA GLY A 150 -7.72 16.67 3.42
C GLY A 150 -7.53 15.40 4.27
N VAL A 151 -7.47 14.21 3.67
CA VAL A 151 -7.36 12.94 4.39
C VAL A 151 -5.90 12.47 4.45
N ILE A 152 -5.41 12.18 5.65
CA ILE A 152 -4.07 11.62 5.89
C ILE A 152 -4.03 10.18 5.33
N ASN A 153 -3.04 9.91 4.49
CA ASN A 153 -2.81 8.55 3.99
C ASN A 153 -2.21 7.69 5.11
N SER A 154 -2.99 6.72 5.61
CA SER A 154 -2.59 5.85 6.72
C SER A 154 -1.45 4.89 6.37
N GLU A 155 -1.36 4.43 5.13
CA GLU A 155 -0.26 3.57 4.65
C GLU A 155 1.07 4.34 4.67
N LEU A 156 1.04 5.59 4.21
CA LEU A 156 2.21 6.47 4.24
C LEU A 156 2.57 6.88 5.67
N ALA A 157 1.57 7.22 6.50
CA ALA A 157 1.75 7.58 7.90
C ALA A 157 2.43 6.47 8.72
N ASN A 158 2.08 5.20 8.44
CA ASN A 158 2.64 4.01 9.09
C ASN A 158 3.85 3.43 8.34
N SER A 159 4.38 4.12 7.34
CA SER A 159 5.67 3.74 6.75
C SER A 159 6.81 4.14 7.69
N PRO A 160 7.84 3.30 7.88
CA PRO A 160 8.99 3.61 8.73
C PRO A 160 9.79 4.78 8.15
N ASP A 161 10.25 5.68 9.02
CA ASP A 161 11.20 6.74 8.67
C ASP A 161 12.62 6.17 8.77
N LEU A 162 13.09 5.57 7.69
CA LEU A 162 14.43 4.96 7.61
C LEU A 162 15.52 6.04 7.55
N GLY A 163 16.80 5.65 7.61
CA GLY A 163 17.95 6.52 7.35
C GLY A 163 18.45 6.42 5.90
N SER A 164 19.62 7.01 5.63
CA SER A 164 20.15 7.11 4.26
C SER A 164 20.64 5.78 3.70
N ALA A 165 20.96 4.82 4.57
CA ALA A 165 21.30 3.46 4.23
C ALA A 165 20.12 2.50 4.48
N PHE A 166 18.90 3.01 4.57
CA PHE A 166 17.68 2.25 4.86
C PHE A 166 17.62 1.64 6.28
N GLU A 167 18.43 2.13 7.21
CA GLU A 167 18.42 1.73 8.61
C GLU A 167 17.17 2.24 9.35
N PHE A 168 16.62 1.47 10.30
CA PHE A 168 15.55 1.98 11.15
C PHE A 168 16.06 3.08 12.07
N GLN A 169 15.21 4.10 12.30
CA GLN A 169 15.51 5.18 13.23
C GLN A 169 14.65 5.08 14.50
N PRO A 170 15.18 5.44 15.67
CA PRO A 170 14.37 5.53 16.87
C PRO A 170 13.43 6.73 16.82
N LYS A 171 12.30 6.62 17.52
CA LYS A 171 11.42 7.75 17.84
C LYS A 171 12.19 8.84 18.60
N VAL A 172 11.66 10.06 18.57
CA VAL A 172 12.21 11.17 19.36
C VAL A 172 12.24 10.76 20.84
N ASP A 173 13.34 11.06 21.53
CA ASP A 173 13.60 10.73 22.94
C ASP A 173 13.71 9.23 23.28
N VAL A 174 13.78 8.33 22.28
CA VAL A 174 14.03 6.90 22.49
C VAL A 174 15.50 6.57 22.21
N ILE A 175 16.20 6.01 23.20
CA ILE A 175 17.58 5.55 23.03
C ILE A 175 17.57 4.07 22.63
N CYS A 176 17.89 3.78 21.36
CA CYS A 176 18.06 2.42 20.88
C CYS A 176 19.14 2.37 19.78
N PRO A 177 20.43 2.28 20.15
CA PRO A 177 21.54 2.31 19.20
C PRO A 177 21.52 1.14 18.21
N ASP A 178 20.98 -0.01 18.60
CA ASP A 178 20.97 -1.24 17.79
C ASP A 178 20.11 -1.13 16.53
N LEU A 179 19.11 -0.24 16.52
CA LEU A 179 18.25 -0.01 15.35
C LEU A 179 19.03 0.40 14.10
N ARG A 180 20.18 1.08 14.26
CA ARG A 180 21.03 1.51 13.15
C ARG A 180 21.62 0.35 12.36
N ASN A 181 21.63 -0.86 12.94
CA ASN A 181 22.15 -2.08 12.31
C ASN A 181 21.06 -2.87 11.58
N ILE A 182 19.79 -2.44 11.66
CA ILE A 182 18.66 -3.14 11.07
C ILE A 182 18.18 -2.32 9.87
N HIS A 183 18.30 -2.90 8.67
CA HIS A 183 18.00 -2.24 7.41
C HIS A 183 16.72 -2.80 6.76
N CYS A 184 15.87 -1.92 6.24
CA CYS A 184 14.60 -2.28 5.63
C CYS A 184 14.61 -1.98 4.12
N PHE A 185 14.59 -3.03 3.30
CA PHE A 185 14.52 -2.94 1.83
C PHE A 185 13.13 -3.32 1.28
N CYS A 186 12.15 -3.43 2.16
CA CYS A 186 10.81 -3.90 1.84
C CYS A 186 9.95 -2.81 1.17
N PHE A 187 8.77 -3.15 0.67
CA PHE A 187 7.77 -2.20 0.15
C PHE A 187 7.58 -0.90 0.98
N PRO A 188 7.51 -0.92 2.32
CA PRO A 188 7.39 0.29 3.13
C PRO A 188 8.66 1.14 3.23
N ALA A 189 9.77 0.75 2.60
CA ALA A 189 10.97 1.57 2.47
C ALA A 189 10.68 2.73 1.51
N THR A 190 9.83 3.67 1.96
CA THR A 190 9.57 4.92 1.28
C THR A 190 10.88 5.69 1.25
N ARG A 191 11.38 5.98 0.05
CA ARG A 191 12.72 6.55 -0.18
C ARG A 191 12.96 7.75 0.73
N VAL A 192 13.92 7.60 1.62
CA VAL A 192 14.19 8.49 2.74
C VAL A 192 15.08 9.66 2.36
N PRO A 193 14.96 10.83 3.03
CA PRO A 193 15.91 11.94 2.91
C PRO A 193 17.38 11.54 3.10
N ARG A 194 18.26 12.09 2.24
CA ARG A 194 19.62 12.47 2.69
C ARG A 194 19.45 13.74 3.50
N LYS A 195 19.65 13.69 4.81
CA LYS A 195 20.11 14.88 5.53
C LYS A 195 21.57 15.10 5.10
N GLY A 196 21.77 15.85 4.02
CA GLY A 196 23.03 16.55 3.81
C GLY A 196 23.13 17.64 4.87
N GLN A 197 23.69 17.33 6.04
CA GLN A 197 24.31 18.36 6.86
C GLN A 197 25.49 18.90 6.06
N TRP A 198 25.27 19.93 5.25
CA TRP A 198 26.35 20.84 4.91
C TRP A 198 26.70 21.58 6.20
N ARG A 199 27.58 20.97 6.99
CA ARG A 199 28.32 21.70 8.02
C ARG A 199 29.20 22.70 7.28
N HIS A 200 28.76 23.94 7.20
CA HIS A 200 29.71 25.05 7.09
C HIS A 200 30.43 25.16 8.44
N SER A 201 31.43 24.30 8.66
CA SER A 201 32.55 24.61 9.54
C SER A 201 33.52 25.45 8.73
N GLY A 202 33.73 26.69 9.15
CA GLY A 202 34.47 27.71 8.41
C GLY A 202 36.00 27.63 8.52
N HIS A 203 36.59 28.74 8.07
CA HIS A 203 38.00 29.11 7.92
C HIS A 203 38.66 28.54 6.65
N GLN A 204 39.21 29.33 5.73
CA GLN A 204 39.80 30.68 5.81
C GLN A 204 39.16 31.68 4.83
#